data_AF-A0A4Y4ETT9-F1
#
_entry.id   AF-A0A4Y4ETT9-F1
#
_cell.length_a   1.000
_cell.length_b   1.000
_cell.length_c   1.000
_cell.angle_alpha   90.00
_cell.angle_beta   90.00
_cell.angle_gamma   90.00
#
_symmetry.space_group_name_H-M   'P 1'
#
loop_
_entity.id
_entity.type
_entity.pdbx_description
1 polymer ?
#
loop_
_entity_poly.entity_id
_entity_poly.type
_entity_poly.pdbx_seq_one_letter_code
_entity_poly.pdbx_strand_id
1 'polypeptide(L)'
;MVAAAIFDDMTQGGCMNAALKWMPLVAALALAGCAREGYYDNRSVDYAKAEESEPLVLPDTRNTRRYRDSMPVPEVPGNFVSQGEDFDAPPPRPLNAGSGVSAGEVALREAGDQRWLVVGASPGVVWSELEDFVATRGLQVLSRNQQRGVIETAQGRIAVSSGLQPGESEVRCERGGMPEEGCLKAIERRFEQRSNLASATASGLATQGQMNQQRQPPRLEQQDGEWQLMVPFGLQRAWAELSAQLESDFAMQGRRELVEQDIASHTFLVDYLLLSERSRGFWSSMASLDFSENMTRVRLTLSRQADGQTLVRAHAADDGDLQDNDARELLERVGGLLR
;
A
#
# COMPACT_ATOMS: atom_id res chain seq x y z
N MET A 1 45.36 -2.02 43.65
CA MET A 1 44.54 -1.54 44.77
C MET A 1 43.35 -2.49 44.86
N VAL A 2 43.38 -3.40 45.85
CA VAL A 2 42.23 -4.04 46.57
C VAL A 2 41.18 -4.76 45.69
N ALA A 3 40.80 -6.03 45.84
CA ALA A 3 40.97 -7.16 46.77
C ALA A 3 40.61 -8.43 45.93
N ALA A 4 41.28 -9.58 46.02
CA ALA A 4 41.51 -10.48 47.15
C ALA A 4 40.24 -11.16 47.70
N ALA A 5 40.33 -12.49 47.75
CA ALA A 5 39.57 -13.47 48.56
C ALA A 5 38.18 -13.88 48.00
N ILE A 6 37.78 -15.15 47.98
CA ILE A 6 37.95 -16.29 48.92
C ILE A 6 37.86 -17.57 48.06
N PHE A 7 38.85 -18.47 47.89
CA PHE A 7 39.48 -19.50 48.76
C PHE A 7 38.54 -20.60 49.30
N ASP A 8 38.93 -21.86 49.07
CA ASP A 8 38.51 -23.11 49.74
C ASP A 8 37.12 -23.67 49.36
N ASP A 9 36.88 -24.97 49.16
CA ASP A 9 37.61 -26.21 49.48
C ASP A 9 36.92 -27.37 48.70
N MET A 10 37.47 -28.59 48.80
CA MET A 10 36.94 -29.89 48.36
C MET A 10 37.46 -30.36 46.99
N THR A 11 38.70 -30.85 46.92
CA THR A 11 39.13 -32.22 47.27
C THR A 11 38.41 -33.35 46.52
N GLN A 12 39.26 -34.21 45.96
CA GLN A 12 39.05 -35.62 45.62
C GLN A 12 38.33 -35.95 44.30
N GLY A 13 39.16 -36.43 43.36
CA GLY A 13 39.07 -37.82 42.93
C GLY A 13 37.90 -38.17 42.03
N GLY A 14 38.13 -38.13 40.71
CA GLY A 14 37.25 -38.78 39.76
C GLY A 14 37.76 -38.62 38.35
N CYS A 15 38.29 -39.71 37.78
CA CYS A 15 38.56 -39.80 36.35
C CYS A 15 37.26 -39.57 35.59
N MET A 16 37.05 -38.37 35.05
CA MET A 16 35.90 -38.07 34.20
C MET A 16 36.38 -37.85 32.77
N ASN A 17 35.87 -38.73 31.92
CA ASN A 17 36.18 -38.92 30.50
C ASN A 17 36.31 -37.61 29.71
N ALA A 18 37.30 -37.56 28.82
CA ALA A 18 37.51 -36.50 27.84
C ALA A 18 36.29 -36.23 26.92
N ALA A 19 35.28 -37.11 26.96
CA ALA A 19 34.04 -37.00 26.21
C ALA A 19 33.10 -35.87 26.67
N LEU A 20 33.23 -35.35 27.90
CA LEU A 20 32.27 -34.37 28.44
C LEU A 20 32.69 -32.89 28.29
N LYS A 21 33.87 -32.60 27.74
CA LYS A 21 34.34 -31.22 27.49
C LYS A 21 33.85 -30.62 26.18
N TRP A 22 33.25 -31.41 25.29
CA TRP A 22 32.86 -30.98 23.95
C TRP A 22 31.37 -30.64 23.81
N MET A 23 30.56 -30.89 24.85
CA MET A 23 29.13 -30.61 24.86
C MET A 23 28.72 -29.14 24.63
N PRO A 24 29.42 -28.09 25.12
CA PRO A 24 28.98 -26.73 24.86
C PRO A 24 29.26 -26.26 23.43
N LEU A 25 30.18 -26.91 22.71
CA LEU A 25 30.54 -26.53 21.34
C LEU A 25 29.56 -27.11 20.30
N VAL A 26 28.95 -28.27 20.60
CA VAL A 26 27.93 -28.88 19.73
C VAL A 26 26.58 -28.16 19.88
N ALA A 27 26.23 -27.67 21.07
CA ALA A 27 25.00 -26.91 21.28
C ALA A 27 25.00 -25.55 20.57
N ALA A 28 26.17 -24.90 20.41
CA ALA A 28 26.28 -23.64 19.70
C ALA A 28 26.10 -23.76 18.17
N LEU A 29 26.39 -24.93 17.57
CA LEU A 29 26.14 -25.17 16.14
C LEU A 29 24.66 -25.42 15.81
N ALA A 30 23.83 -25.80 16.79
CA ALA A 30 22.40 -26.06 16.56
C ALA A 30 21.56 -24.77 16.45
N LEU A 31 22.07 -23.61 16.91
CA LEU A 31 21.39 -22.31 16.83
C LEU A 31 21.81 -21.47 15.60
N ALA A 32 22.73 -21.96 14.77
CA ALA A 32 23.13 -21.30 13.51
C ALA A 32 22.24 -21.72 12.31
N GLY A 33 21.06 -22.27 12.56
CA GLY A 33 20.05 -22.58 11.54
C GLY A 33 19.26 -21.34 11.09
N CYS A 34 19.94 -20.25 10.71
CA CYS A 34 19.30 -19.21 9.91
C CYS A 34 19.25 -19.73 8.46
N ALA A 35 18.05 -20.06 7.98
CA ALA A 35 17.78 -20.52 6.63
C ALA A 35 18.36 -19.52 5.60
N ARG A 36 19.53 -19.87 5.02
CA ARG A 36 20.17 -19.07 3.96
C ARG A 36 20.26 -19.82 2.64
N GLU A 37 20.14 -21.15 2.64
CA GLU A 37 20.31 -21.95 1.43
C GLU A 37 19.02 -22.65 1.00
N GLY A 38 18.69 -22.48 -0.27
CA GLY A 38 17.38 -22.74 -0.87
C GLY A 38 16.96 -24.21 -0.83
N TYR A 39 15.89 -24.48 -0.09
CA TYR A 39 15.09 -25.71 -0.24
C TYR A 39 13.91 -25.51 -1.21
N TYR A 40 13.71 -24.29 -1.72
CA TYR A 40 12.65 -23.99 -2.68
C TYR A 40 13.25 -23.97 -4.08
N ASP A 41 12.80 -24.92 -4.91
CA ASP A 41 13.06 -24.93 -6.34
C ASP A 41 12.43 -23.68 -6.99
N ASN A 42 13.26 -22.81 -7.57
CA ASN A 42 12.81 -21.58 -8.20
C ASN A 42 12.34 -21.88 -9.64
N ARG A 43 11.04 -22.17 -9.77
CA ARG A 43 10.40 -22.50 -11.05
C ARG A 43 10.00 -21.28 -11.89
N SER A 44 10.44 -20.08 -11.50
CA SER A 44 10.03 -18.82 -12.14
C SER A 44 10.43 -18.72 -13.62
N VAL A 45 11.40 -19.50 -14.09
CA VAL A 45 11.89 -19.47 -15.48
C VAL A 45 11.64 -20.77 -16.24
N ASP A 46 10.95 -21.74 -15.63
CA ASP A 46 10.65 -23.04 -16.27
C ASP A 46 9.87 -22.88 -17.57
N TYR A 47 9.01 -21.85 -17.66
CA TYR A 47 8.20 -21.56 -18.85
C TYR A 47 9.06 -21.21 -20.08
N ALA A 48 10.25 -20.63 -19.88
CA ALA A 48 11.14 -20.25 -20.97
C ALA A 48 11.82 -21.47 -21.61
N LYS A 49 11.80 -22.62 -20.93
CA LYS A 49 12.33 -23.90 -21.40
C LYS A 49 11.23 -24.83 -21.95
N ALA A 50 9.98 -24.37 -22.01
CA ALA A 50 8.88 -25.17 -22.53
C ALA A 50 9.05 -25.38 -24.05
N GLU A 51 8.98 -26.63 -24.48
CA GLU A 51 9.02 -27.00 -25.90
C GLU A 51 7.59 -27.06 -26.46
N GLU A 52 7.42 -26.57 -27.69
CA GLU A 52 6.16 -26.70 -28.42
C GLU A 52 5.97 -28.15 -28.88
N SER A 53 4.83 -28.75 -28.50
CA SER A 53 4.46 -30.09 -28.94
C SER A 53 3.78 -30.07 -30.31
N GLU A 54 3.99 -31.09 -31.13
CA GLU A 54 3.32 -31.20 -32.43
C GLU A 54 1.78 -31.23 -32.31
N PRO A 55 1.06 -30.54 -33.20
CA PRO A 55 -0.41 -30.56 -33.20
C PRO A 55 -0.98 -31.96 -33.39
N LEU A 56 -2.13 -32.22 -32.75
CA LEU A 56 -2.83 -33.50 -32.87
C LEU A 56 -3.28 -33.77 -34.30
N VAL A 57 -2.75 -34.84 -34.93
CA VAL A 57 -3.18 -35.28 -36.26
C VAL A 57 -4.44 -36.13 -36.14
N LEU A 58 -5.52 -35.64 -36.75
CA LEU A 58 -6.81 -36.35 -36.78
C LEU A 58 -6.90 -37.25 -38.03
N PRO A 59 -7.48 -38.47 -37.91
CA PRO A 59 -7.72 -39.33 -39.06
C PRO A 59 -8.81 -38.76 -39.99
N ASP A 60 -8.75 -39.08 -41.28
CA ASP A 60 -9.60 -38.52 -42.36
C ASP A 60 -11.12 -38.67 -42.16
N THR A 61 -11.52 -39.57 -41.26
CA THR A 61 -12.94 -39.80 -40.91
C THR A 61 -13.51 -38.73 -39.97
N ARG A 62 -12.69 -37.81 -39.44
CA ARG A 62 -13.08 -36.81 -38.43
C ARG A 62 -13.20 -35.41 -39.04
N ASN A 63 -14.26 -34.70 -38.66
CA ASN A 63 -14.52 -33.35 -39.13
C ASN A 63 -13.65 -32.33 -38.36
N THR A 64 -12.59 -31.85 -39.00
CA THR A 64 -11.61 -30.90 -38.46
C THR A 64 -12.21 -29.57 -38.00
N ARG A 65 -13.38 -29.15 -38.54
CA ARG A 65 -14.05 -27.90 -38.11
C ARG A 65 -14.63 -28.00 -36.69
N ARG A 66 -14.84 -29.20 -36.18
CA ARG A 66 -15.32 -29.45 -34.81
C ARG A 66 -14.20 -29.53 -33.76
N TYR A 67 -12.94 -29.63 -34.20
CA TYR A 67 -11.77 -29.79 -33.34
C TYR A 67 -10.77 -28.66 -33.65
N ARG A 68 -11.18 -27.42 -33.33
CA ARG A 68 -10.31 -26.25 -33.42
C ARG A 68 -9.62 -26.05 -32.08
N ASP A 69 -8.45 -25.44 -32.12
CA ASP A 69 -7.78 -25.00 -30.89
C ASP A 69 -8.69 -24.03 -30.12
N SER A 70 -8.99 -24.37 -28.87
CA SER A 70 -9.79 -23.53 -27.98
C SER A 70 -9.01 -22.35 -27.41
N MET A 71 -7.67 -22.40 -27.47
CA MET A 71 -6.77 -21.39 -26.91
C MET A 71 -5.66 -21.06 -27.93
N PRO A 72 -6.01 -20.51 -29.10
CA PRO A 72 -5.00 -20.16 -30.10
C PRO A 72 -4.10 -19.04 -29.56
N VAL A 73 -2.79 -19.27 -29.60
CA VAL A 73 -1.79 -18.25 -29.27
C VAL A 73 -1.67 -17.29 -30.47
N PRO A 74 -1.91 -15.97 -30.31
CA PRO A 74 -1.80 -15.02 -31.41
C PRO A 74 -0.34 -14.87 -31.89
N GLU A 75 -0.12 -14.92 -33.20
CA GLU A 75 1.19 -14.63 -33.78
C GLU A 75 1.50 -13.13 -33.63
N VAL A 76 2.56 -12.81 -32.90
CA VAL A 76 3.05 -11.44 -32.71
C VAL A 76 4.32 -11.26 -33.54
N PRO A 77 4.42 -10.21 -34.39
CA PRO A 77 5.65 -9.97 -35.14
C PRO A 77 6.78 -9.55 -34.19
N GLY A 78 7.70 -10.47 -33.89
CA GLY A 78 8.89 -10.24 -33.10
C GLY A 78 9.65 -11.54 -32.84
N ASN A 79 10.96 -11.54 -33.05
CA ASN A 79 11.78 -12.69 -32.68
C ASN A 79 11.92 -12.69 -31.15
N PHE A 80 11.34 -13.68 -30.48
CA PHE A 80 11.66 -13.94 -29.08
C PHE A 80 13.13 -14.36 -29.01
N VAL A 81 14.00 -13.43 -28.60
CA VAL A 81 15.39 -13.76 -28.29
C VAL A 81 15.33 -14.47 -26.95
N SER A 82 15.50 -15.80 -26.96
CA SER A 82 15.78 -16.55 -25.74
C SER A 82 17.04 -15.92 -25.13
N GLN A 83 16.85 -15.07 -24.12
CA GLN A 83 17.95 -14.60 -23.29
C GLN A 83 18.39 -15.86 -22.54
N GLY A 84 19.62 -16.30 -22.78
CA GLY A 84 20.12 -17.64 -22.44
C GLY A 84 20.10 -17.99 -20.95
N GLU A 85 21.05 -18.83 -20.52
CA GLU A 85 21.07 -19.41 -19.17
C GLU A 85 21.16 -18.37 -18.01
N ASP A 86 21.39 -17.08 -18.32
CA ASP A 86 21.44 -15.96 -17.39
C ASP A 86 20.15 -15.11 -17.32
N PHE A 87 19.02 -15.60 -17.83
CA PHE A 87 17.74 -14.91 -17.64
C PHE A 87 17.25 -15.06 -16.19
N ASP A 88 17.47 -14.02 -15.39
CA ASP A 88 16.86 -13.87 -14.07
C ASP A 88 15.55 -13.09 -14.21
N ALA A 89 14.44 -13.68 -13.74
CA ALA A 89 13.17 -12.98 -13.70
C ALA A 89 13.32 -11.81 -12.72
N PRO A 90 13.17 -10.54 -13.16
CA PRO A 90 13.30 -9.42 -12.24
C PRO A 90 12.31 -9.60 -11.09
N PRO A 91 12.70 -9.27 -9.84
CA PRO A 91 11.79 -9.38 -8.71
C PRO A 91 10.50 -8.63 -9.04
N PRO A 92 9.32 -9.14 -8.62
CA PRO A 92 8.06 -8.52 -8.95
C PRO A 92 8.12 -7.06 -8.53
N ARG A 93 8.12 -6.17 -9.53
CA ARG A 93 7.89 -4.75 -9.27
C ARG A 93 6.50 -4.68 -8.63
N PRO A 94 6.30 -3.94 -7.53
CA PRO A 94 4.96 -3.71 -7.02
C PRO A 94 4.13 -3.21 -8.21
N LEU A 95 3.03 -3.92 -8.50
CA LEU A 95 2.05 -3.48 -9.48
C LEU A 95 1.46 -2.19 -8.93
N ASN A 96 2.04 -1.06 -9.34
CA ASN A 96 1.48 0.27 -9.12
C ASN A 96 0.25 0.44 -10.03
N ALA A 97 -0.77 -0.39 -9.83
CA ALA A 97 -2.10 -0.18 -10.35
C ALA A 97 -2.77 0.89 -9.46
N GLY A 98 -2.37 2.14 -9.66
CA GLY A 98 -2.94 3.28 -8.94
C GLY A 98 -1.88 4.32 -8.61
N SER A 99 -1.96 5.46 -9.30
CA SER A 99 -1.60 6.84 -8.88
C SER A 99 -0.22 7.16 -8.27
N GLY A 100 0.57 6.19 -7.83
CA GLY A 100 1.85 6.38 -7.15
C GLY A 100 3.01 6.67 -8.09
N VAL A 101 4.11 7.12 -7.49
CA VAL A 101 5.35 7.57 -8.13
C VAL A 101 6.52 6.94 -7.38
N SER A 102 7.49 6.37 -8.10
CA SER A 102 8.62 5.69 -7.46
C SER A 102 9.50 6.69 -6.70
N ALA A 103 10.31 6.19 -5.77
CA ALA A 103 11.22 7.05 -5.00
C ALA A 103 12.11 7.90 -5.94
N GLY A 104 12.01 9.22 -5.80
CA GLY A 104 12.72 10.22 -6.60
C GLY A 104 12.12 10.54 -7.98
N GLU A 105 11.03 9.90 -8.38
CA GLU A 105 10.25 10.28 -9.56
C GLU A 105 9.26 11.41 -9.22
N VAL A 106 8.72 12.03 -10.27
CA VAL A 106 7.74 13.11 -10.17
C VAL A 106 6.70 12.97 -11.29
N ALA A 107 5.43 13.27 -11.00
CA ALA A 107 4.36 13.24 -11.99
C ALA A 107 3.30 14.31 -11.73
N LEU A 108 2.92 15.06 -12.77
CA LEU A 108 1.75 15.93 -12.73
C LEU A 108 0.44 15.12 -12.77
N ARG A 109 -0.50 15.46 -11.88
CA ARG A 109 -1.84 14.86 -11.78
C ARG A 109 -2.93 15.92 -11.90
N GLU A 110 -4.09 15.51 -12.42
CA GLU A 110 -5.27 16.35 -12.61
C GLU A 110 -6.53 15.56 -12.24
N ALA A 111 -7.46 16.23 -11.56
CA ALA A 111 -8.80 15.72 -11.30
C ALA A 111 -9.80 16.89 -11.26
N GLY A 112 -10.70 16.93 -12.24
CA GLY A 112 -11.66 18.04 -12.38
C GLY A 112 -10.94 19.36 -12.63
N ASP A 113 -11.11 20.32 -11.71
CA ASP A 113 -10.45 21.63 -11.73
C ASP A 113 -9.17 21.68 -10.89
N GLN A 114 -8.78 20.56 -10.28
CA GLN A 114 -7.62 20.45 -9.41
C GLN A 114 -6.42 19.93 -10.19
N ARG A 115 -5.24 20.51 -9.93
CA ARG A 115 -3.95 20.03 -10.45
C ARG A 115 -2.90 20.06 -9.36
N TRP A 116 -2.11 19.00 -9.27
CA TRP A 116 -1.05 18.88 -8.28
C TRP A 116 0.07 17.99 -8.81
N LEU A 117 1.24 18.12 -8.21
CA LEU A 117 2.40 17.31 -8.50
C LEU A 117 2.52 16.21 -7.45
N VAL A 118 2.68 14.95 -7.85
CA VAL A 118 3.03 13.86 -6.93
C VAL A 118 4.52 13.62 -7.04
N VAL A 119 5.22 13.64 -5.90
CA VAL A 119 6.66 13.45 -5.79
C VAL A 119 6.92 12.23 -4.92
N GLY A 120 7.72 11.29 -5.40
CA GLY A 120 8.16 10.11 -4.63
C GLY A 120 9.21 10.46 -3.58
N ALA A 121 8.91 11.43 -2.71
CA ALA A 121 9.75 11.85 -1.59
C ALA A 121 8.89 12.33 -0.41
N SER A 122 9.46 12.27 0.80
CA SER A 122 8.75 12.72 2.01
C SER A 122 8.55 14.25 2.04
N PRO A 123 7.53 14.77 2.73
CA PRO A 123 7.22 16.20 2.71
C PRO A 123 8.39 17.09 3.16
N GLY A 124 9.20 16.61 4.11
CA GLY A 124 10.39 17.32 4.58
C GLY A 124 11.45 17.49 3.49
N VAL A 125 11.69 16.44 2.69
CA VAL A 125 12.62 16.51 1.55
C VAL A 125 12.08 17.46 0.49
N VAL A 126 10.80 17.29 0.12
CA VAL A 126 10.15 18.15 -0.87
C VAL A 126 10.12 19.60 -0.44
N TRP A 127 9.92 19.89 0.84
CA TRP A 127 9.95 21.25 1.36
C TRP A 127 11.29 21.94 1.15
N SER A 128 12.40 21.30 1.54
CA SER A 128 13.73 21.86 1.32
C SER A 128 13.97 22.18 -0.16
N GLU A 129 13.48 21.31 -1.06
CA GLU A 129 13.53 21.55 -2.50
C GLU A 129 12.68 22.75 -2.94
N LEU A 130 11.51 22.95 -2.35
CA LEU A 130 10.66 24.10 -2.62
C LEU A 130 11.28 25.40 -2.09
N GLU A 131 11.96 25.36 -0.95
CA GLU A 131 12.68 26.52 -0.41
C GLU A 131 13.84 26.94 -1.34
N ASP A 132 14.61 25.96 -1.82
CA ASP A 132 15.66 26.16 -2.82
C ASP A 132 15.08 26.72 -4.12
N PHE A 133 13.95 26.18 -4.59
CA PHE A 133 13.27 26.61 -5.81
C PHE A 133 12.84 28.08 -5.72
N VAL A 134 12.16 28.46 -4.63
CA VAL A 134 11.69 29.82 -4.37
C VAL A 134 12.88 30.79 -4.32
N ALA A 135 13.98 30.42 -3.66
CA ALA A 135 15.18 31.23 -3.58
C ALA A 135 15.87 31.40 -4.95
N THR A 136 16.04 30.30 -5.70
CA THR A 136 16.71 30.30 -7.01
C THR A 136 15.91 31.09 -8.06
N ARG A 137 14.58 31.06 -7.97
CA ARG A 137 13.69 31.82 -8.86
C ARG A 137 13.51 33.29 -8.45
N GLY A 138 14.02 33.70 -7.29
CA GLY A 138 13.86 35.06 -6.79
C GLY A 138 12.41 35.45 -6.50
N LEU A 139 11.57 34.48 -6.10
CA LEU A 139 10.16 34.76 -5.77
C LEU A 139 10.08 35.57 -4.46
N GLN A 140 9.19 36.56 -4.43
CA GLN A 140 8.99 37.39 -3.25
C GLN A 140 8.15 36.62 -2.22
N VAL A 141 8.80 36.16 -1.15
CA VAL A 141 8.12 35.42 -0.09
C VAL A 141 7.44 36.37 0.89
N LEU A 142 6.14 36.18 1.09
CA LEU A 142 5.33 36.89 2.06
C LEU A 142 5.31 36.18 3.42
N SER A 143 5.25 34.84 3.40
CA SER A 143 5.23 34.01 4.61
C SER A 143 5.71 32.60 4.32
N ARG A 144 6.36 31.97 5.31
CA ARG A 144 6.72 30.54 5.29
C ARG A 144 6.16 29.90 6.55
N ASN A 145 5.40 28.82 6.38
CA ASN A 145 4.92 28.00 7.47
C ASN A 145 5.29 26.54 7.20
N GLN A 146 6.43 26.12 7.74
CA GLN A 146 6.95 24.77 7.59
C GLN A 146 6.02 23.73 8.22
N GLN A 147 5.38 24.03 9.36
CA GLN A 147 4.47 23.08 10.02
C GLN A 147 3.26 22.74 9.13
N ARG A 148 2.71 23.73 8.41
CA ARG A 148 1.61 23.53 7.46
C ARG A 148 2.07 23.15 6.05
N GLY A 149 3.39 23.16 5.79
CA GLY A 149 3.93 22.98 4.45
C GLY A 149 3.50 24.06 3.46
N VAL A 150 3.37 25.33 3.87
CA VAL A 150 2.89 26.42 3.00
C VAL A 150 3.92 27.54 2.86
N ILE A 151 4.21 27.92 1.62
CA ILE A 151 4.97 29.12 1.24
C ILE A 151 4.01 30.07 0.52
N GLU A 152 3.76 31.23 1.12
CA GLU A 152 3.00 32.30 0.49
C GLU A 152 3.97 33.25 -0.22
N THR A 153 3.76 33.49 -1.51
CA THR A 153 4.55 34.41 -2.33
C THR A 153 3.65 35.48 -2.95
N ALA A 154 4.24 36.58 -3.43
CA ALA A 154 3.48 37.61 -4.16
C ALA A 154 2.81 37.04 -5.43
N GLN A 155 3.36 35.96 -5.98
CA GLN A 155 2.88 35.28 -7.18
C GLN A 155 1.87 34.16 -6.88
N GLY A 156 1.59 33.84 -5.62
CA GLY A 156 0.68 32.77 -5.24
C GLY A 156 1.20 31.90 -4.11
N ARG A 157 0.45 30.84 -3.81
CA ARG A 157 0.68 29.91 -2.72
C ARG A 157 1.27 28.62 -3.25
N ILE A 158 2.35 28.17 -2.64
CA ILE A 158 2.93 26.84 -2.85
C ILE A 158 2.69 26.04 -1.59
N ALA A 159 2.03 24.90 -1.69
CA ALA A 159 1.74 24.02 -0.57
C ALA A 159 2.28 22.61 -0.83
N VAL A 160 2.88 21.99 0.19
CA VAL A 160 3.27 20.58 0.19
C VAL A 160 2.48 19.85 1.26
N SER A 161 1.93 18.69 0.90
CA SER A 161 1.24 17.78 1.82
C SER A 161 1.75 16.35 1.64
N SER A 162 1.48 15.47 2.61
CA SER A 162 1.68 14.03 2.41
C SER A 162 0.86 13.53 1.21
N GLY A 163 1.47 12.69 0.37
CA GLY A 163 0.80 11.99 -0.71
C GLY A 163 0.05 10.75 -0.21
N LEU A 164 -0.63 10.10 -1.15
CA LEU A 164 -1.43 8.90 -0.94
C LEU A 164 -0.59 7.76 -0.36
N GLN A 165 0.55 7.48 -0.98
CA GLN A 165 1.39 6.37 -0.55
C GLN A 165 2.42 6.80 0.51
N PRO A 166 2.88 5.88 1.36
CA PRO A 166 4.03 6.10 2.22
C PRO A 166 5.25 6.59 1.43
N GLY A 167 5.84 7.70 1.86
CA GLY A 167 7.01 8.27 1.20
C GLY A 167 6.73 9.17 0.01
N GLU A 168 5.45 9.43 -0.31
CA GLU A 168 5.06 10.42 -1.33
C GLU A 168 4.66 11.76 -0.72
N SER A 169 4.77 12.81 -1.53
CA SER A 169 4.25 14.14 -1.25
C SER A 169 3.48 14.68 -2.44
N GLU A 170 2.49 15.51 -2.14
CA GLU A 170 1.79 16.31 -3.12
C GLU A 170 2.23 17.77 -3.03
N VAL A 171 2.47 18.39 -4.17
CA VAL A 171 2.74 19.82 -4.27
C VAL A 171 1.62 20.49 -5.06
N ARG A 172 1.08 21.58 -4.49
CA ARG A 172 0.06 22.41 -5.11
C ARG A 172 0.60 23.83 -5.29
N CYS A 173 0.33 24.42 -6.45
CA CYS A 173 0.53 25.85 -6.68
C CYS A 173 -0.82 26.48 -6.99
N GLU A 174 -1.21 27.49 -6.23
CA GLU A 174 -2.51 28.14 -6.38
C GLU A 174 -2.37 29.66 -6.40
N ARG A 175 -3.17 30.34 -7.23
CA ARG A 175 -3.32 31.79 -7.23
C ARG A 175 -4.80 32.13 -7.21
N GLY A 176 -5.25 32.78 -6.14
CA GLY A 176 -6.66 33.08 -5.95
C GLY A 176 -7.56 31.84 -5.87
N GLY A 177 -7.02 30.72 -5.36
CA GLY A 177 -7.73 29.43 -5.25
C GLY A 177 -7.77 28.58 -6.53
N MET A 178 -7.20 29.08 -7.63
CA MET A 178 -7.10 28.33 -8.89
C MET A 178 -5.68 27.75 -9.06
N PRO A 179 -5.53 26.53 -9.60
CA PRO A 179 -4.21 25.95 -9.82
C PRO A 179 -3.40 26.74 -10.86
N GLU A 180 -2.12 26.93 -10.60
CA GLU A 180 -1.19 27.65 -11.48
C GLU A 180 -0.25 26.67 -12.18
N GLU A 181 -0.58 26.33 -13.43
CA GLU A 181 0.10 25.30 -14.21
C GLU A 181 1.58 25.63 -14.49
N GLY A 182 1.92 26.91 -14.65
CA GLY A 182 3.30 27.34 -14.88
C GLY A 182 4.21 27.05 -13.69
N CYS A 183 3.75 27.33 -12.47
CA CYS A 183 4.44 26.97 -11.23
C CYS A 183 4.61 25.46 -11.09
N LEU A 184 3.54 24.68 -11.30
CA LEU A 184 3.61 23.22 -11.20
C LEU A 184 4.64 22.64 -12.18
N LYS A 185 4.60 23.04 -13.45
CA LYS A 185 5.59 22.61 -14.47
C LYS A 185 7.01 23.08 -14.17
N ALA A 186 7.17 24.26 -13.58
CA ALA A 186 8.48 24.78 -13.20
C ALA A 186 9.11 23.98 -12.04
N ILE A 187 8.28 23.52 -11.10
CA ILE A 187 8.68 22.67 -10.00
C ILE A 187 8.94 21.24 -10.48
N GLU A 188 8.07 20.67 -11.31
CA GLU A 188 8.26 19.36 -11.95
C GLU A 188 9.63 19.26 -12.63
N ARG A 189 9.95 20.21 -13.51
CA ARG A 189 11.25 20.26 -14.20
C ARG A 189 12.44 20.39 -13.24
N ARG A 190 12.25 21.06 -12.10
CA ARG A 190 13.30 21.18 -11.07
C ARG A 190 13.57 19.82 -10.42
N PHE A 191 12.53 19.04 -10.15
CA PHE A 191 12.65 17.68 -9.63
C PHE A 191 13.28 16.73 -10.65
N GLU A 192 12.84 16.77 -11.92
CA GLU A 192 13.41 15.94 -13.00
C GLU A 192 14.91 16.18 -13.23
N GLN A 193 15.36 17.44 -13.10
CA GLN A 193 16.77 17.79 -13.27
C GLN A 193 17.67 17.30 -12.14
N ARG A 194 17.11 16.87 -11.01
CA ARG A 194 17.85 16.54 -9.79
C ARG A 194 17.92 15.02 -9.65
N SER A 195 18.91 14.40 -10.30
CA SER A 195 19.15 12.94 -10.30
C SER A 195 19.31 12.28 -8.92
N ASN A 196 19.52 13.07 -7.87
CA ASN A 196 19.88 12.59 -6.54
C ASN A 196 18.71 12.55 -5.55
N LEU A 197 17.49 12.84 -6.00
CA LEU A 197 16.32 12.86 -5.13
C LEU A 197 16.09 11.50 -4.45
N ALA A 198 16.32 10.40 -5.17
CA ALA A 198 16.27 9.04 -4.62
C ALA A 198 17.29 8.80 -3.49
N SER A 199 18.45 9.46 -3.53
CA SER A 199 19.46 9.38 -2.45
C SER A 199 19.08 10.24 -1.24
N ALA A 200 18.41 11.37 -1.48
CA ALA A 200 17.88 12.23 -0.43
C ALA A 200 16.70 11.59 0.31
N THR A 201 15.86 10.78 -0.36
CA THR A 201 14.80 10.01 0.30
C THR A 201 15.33 8.90 1.21
N ALA A 202 16.44 8.26 0.83
CA ALA A 202 17.11 7.26 1.67
C ALA A 202 17.72 7.87 2.95
N SER A 203 18.21 9.10 2.87
CA SER A 203 18.81 9.82 4.01
C SER A 203 17.78 10.66 4.81
N GLY A 204 16.63 10.96 4.21
CA GLY A 204 15.58 11.85 4.72
C GLY A 204 14.68 11.24 5.81
N LEU A 205 14.88 9.96 6.15
CA LEU A 205 14.25 9.32 7.32
C LEU A 205 14.58 10.06 8.63
N ALA A 206 15.71 10.78 8.70
CA ALA A 206 16.09 11.60 9.86
C ALA A 206 15.40 12.98 9.93
N THR A 207 14.94 13.53 8.79
CA THR A 207 14.28 14.85 8.72
C THR A 207 12.75 14.79 8.83
N GLN A 208 12.17 13.59 8.87
CA GLN A 208 10.73 13.37 9.06
C GLN A 208 10.18 14.02 10.34
N GLY A 209 11.02 14.20 11.37
CA GLY A 209 10.62 14.76 12.66
C GLY A 209 10.34 16.27 12.69
N GLN A 210 10.74 17.05 11.68
CA GLN A 210 10.59 18.52 11.72
C GLN A 210 9.36 19.05 10.96
N MET A 211 8.93 18.35 9.90
CA MET A 211 7.62 18.56 9.31
C MET A 211 6.63 17.63 10.01
N ASN A 212 6.12 18.08 11.16
CA ASN A 212 4.99 17.45 11.81
C ASN A 212 3.69 17.76 11.05
N GLN A 213 3.67 17.49 9.74
CA GLN A 213 2.45 17.14 9.05
C GLN A 213 2.07 15.77 9.60
N GLN A 214 1.53 15.76 10.82
CA GLN A 214 0.91 14.58 11.40
C GLN A 214 -0.04 14.07 10.33
N ARG A 215 0.35 12.98 9.66
CA ARG A 215 -0.59 12.10 8.98
C ARG A 215 -1.58 11.76 10.07
N GLN A 216 -2.69 12.49 10.11
CA GLN A 216 -3.79 12.12 10.97
C GLN A 216 -4.30 10.85 10.29
N PRO A 217 -4.14 9.68 10.92
CA PRO A 217 -4.77 8.50 10.36
C PRO A 217 -6.28 8.71 10.43
N PRO A 218 -7.05 8.02 9.59
CA PRO A 218 -8.48 7.90 9.82
C PRO A 218 -8.74 7.45 11.27
N ARG A 219 -9.69 8.10 11.93
CA ARG A 219 -10.04 7.80 13.33
C ARG A 219 -11.42 7.19 13.38
N LEU A 220 -11.60 6.13 14.17
CA LEU A 220 -12.93 5.69 14.54
C LEU A 220 -13.41 6.49 15.75
N GLU A 221 -14.61 7.03 15.65
CA GLU A 221 -15.30 7.70 16.74
C GLU A 221 -16.71 7.10 16.87
N GLN A 222 -17.25 7.09 18.09
CA GLN A 222 -18.63 6.71 18.35
C GLN A 222 -19.42 7.98 18.67
N GLN A 223 -20.42 8.31 17.85
CA GLN A 223 -21.32 9.44 18.06
C GLN A 223 -22.77 8.95 18.01
N ASP A 224 -23.57 9.37 18.98
CA ASP A 224 -24.98 8.98 19.13
C ASP A 224 -25.22 7.45 19.15
N GLY A 225 -24.23 6.69 19.63
CA GLY A 225 -24.27 5.23 19.68
C GLY A 225 -23.74 4.54 18.43
N GLU A 226 -23.57 5.25 17.30
CA GLU A 226 -23.09 4.69 16.05
C GLU A 226 -21.58 4.88 15.86
N TRP A 227 -20.90 3.85 15.37
CA TRP A 227 -19.50 3.94 14.93
C TRP A 227 -19.38 4.65 13.60
N GLN A 228 -18.45 5.60 13.51
CA GLN A 228 -18.23 6.42 12.32
C GLN A 228 -16.73 6.59 12.09
N LEU A 229 -16.31 6.54 10.83
CA LEU A 229 -14.91 6.72 10.46
C LEU A 229 -14.68 8.15 9.98
N MET A 230 -13.83 8.86 10.71
CA MET A 230 -13.40 10.23 10.45
C MET A 230 -12.14 10.23 9.60
N VAL A 231 -12.27 10.64 8.34
CA VAL A 231 -11.18 10.72 7.37
C VAL A 231 -10.71 12.18 7.27
N PRO A 232 -9.41 12.48 7.49
CA PRO A 232 -8.90 13.85 7.57
C PRO A 232 -8.62 14.48 6.19
N PHE A 233 -9.44 14.11 5.19
CA PHE A 233 -9.38 14.62 3.84
C PHE A 233 -10.76 15.11 3.41
N GLY A 234 -10.80 16.09 2.50
CA GLY A 234 -12.05 16.57 1.93
C GLY A 234 -12.76 15.50 1.09
N LEU A 235 -14.09 15.62 0.97
CA LEU A 235 -14.98 14.61 0.37
C LEU A 235 -14.50 14.04 -0.97
N GLN A 236 -14.12 14.89 -1.91
CA GLN A 236 -13.66 14.46 -3.24
C GLN A 236 -12.38 13.63 -3.16
N ARG A 237 -11.45 14.02 -2.28
CA ARG A 237 -10.21 13.27 -2.05
C ARG A 237 -10.52 11.94 -1.37
N ALA A 238 -11.26 11.97 -0.26
CA ALA A 238 -11.64 10.76 0.46
C ALA A 238 -12.38 9.74 -0.43
N TRP A 239 -13.26 10.23 -1.32
CA TRP A 239 -13.93 9.40 -2.32
C TRP A 239 -12.94 8.76 -3.29
N ALA A 240 -12.05 9.55 -3.91
CA ALA A 240 -11.07 9.05 -4.85
C ALA A 240 -10.13 8.01 -4.22
N GLU A 241 -9.71 8.24 -2.97
CA GLU A 241 -8.89 7.29 -2.21
C GLU A 241 -9.62 5.99 -1.96
N LEU A 242 -10.81 6.05 -1.37
CA LEU A 242 -11.56 4.85 -1.02
C LEU A 242 -11.98 4.07 -2.26
N SER A 243 -12.35 4.74 -3.36
CA SER A 243 -12.65 4.09 -4.64
C SER A 243 -11.48 3.24 -5.12
N ALA A 244 -10.27 3.81 -5.22
CA ALA A 244 -9.09 3.08 -5.67
C ALA A 244 -8.68 1.95 -4.71
N GLN A 245 -8.75 2.20 -3.40
CA GLN A 245 -8.39 1.20 -2.40
C GLN A 245 -9.38 0.04 -2.34
N LEU A 246 -10.68 0.31 -2.43
CA LEU A 246 -11.72 -0.71 -2.44
C LEU A 246 -11.65 -1.54 -3.72
N GLU A 247 -11.43 -0.94 -4.89
CA GLU A 247 -11.24 -1.70 -6.15
C GLU A 247 -10.09 -2.70 -6.07
N SER A 248 -9.01 -2.33 -5.40
CA SER A 248 -7.82 -3.18 -5.24
C SER A 248 -8.00 -4.24 -4.16
N ASP A 249 -8.53 -3.86 -2.99
CA ASP A 249 -8.54 -4.71 -1.79
C ASP A 249 -9.82 -5.56 -1.64
N PHE A 250 -10.96 -5.08 -2.16
CA PHE A 250 -12.26 -5.76 -2.13
C PHE A 250 -12.52 -6.50 -3.45
N ALA A 251 -11.54 -7.30 -3.88
CA ALA A 251 -11.61 -8.13 -5.09
C ALA A 251 -11.70 -9.65 -4.77
N MET A 252 -11.95 -10.02 -3.51
CA MET A 252 -11.93 -11.42 -3.05
C MET A 252 -13.36 -11.98 -2.93
N GLN A 253 -13.76 -12.75 -3.94
CA GLN A 253 -15.04 -13.47 -3.94
C GLN A 253 -15.24 -14.29 -2.67
N GLY A 254 -16.44 -14.24 -2.09
CA GLY A 254 -16.79 -14.99 -0.88
C GLY A 254 -16.24 -14.42 0.42
N ARG A 255 -15.51 -13.29 0.40
CA ARG A 255 -14.97 -12.65 1.61
C ARG A 255 -15.22 -11.15 1.66
N ARG A 256 -14.86 -10.46 0.58
CA ARG A 256 -14.93 -9.00 0.47
C ARG A 256 -14.92 -8.61 -1.00
N GLU A 257 -16.04 -8.09 -1.45
CA GLU A 257 -16.26 -7.75 -2.84
C GLU A 257 -16.86 -6.35 -2.92
N LEU A 258 -16.28 -5.51 -3.78
CA LEU A 258 -16.88 -4.25 -4.14
C LEU A 258 -17.96 -4.51 -5.20
N VAL A 259 -19.20 -4.22 -4.87
CA VAL A 259 -20.37 -4.46 -5.73
C VAL A 259 -20.66 -3.25 -6.61
N GLU A 260 -20.66 -2.05 -6.01
CA GLU A 260 -21.04 -0.82 -6.70
C GLU A 260 -20.33 0.40 -6.10
N GLN A 261 -20.07 1.41 -6.94
CA GLN A 261 -19.67 2.75 -6.52
C GLN A 261 -20.57 3.79 -7.19
N ASP A 262 -21.13 4.71 -6.41
CA ASP A 262 -21.90 5.85 -6.92
C ASP A 262 -21.31 7.17 -6.43
N ILE A 263 -20.69 7.90 -7.36
CA ILE A 263 -20.08 9.22 -7.11
C ILE A 263 -21.12 10.32 -6.83
N ALA A 264 -22.34 10.19 -7.36
CA ALA A 264 -23.37 11.22 -7.16
C ALA A 264 -23.88 11.21 -5.72
N SER A 265 -24.14 10.02 -5.18
CA SER A 265 -24.53 9.84 -3.77
C SER A 265 -23.34 9.70 -2.81
N HIS A 266 -22.11 9.57 -3.33
CA HIS A 266 -20.91 9.24 -2.57
C HIS A 266 -21.09 7.98 -1.72
N THR A 267 -21.64 6.92 -2.34
CA THR A 267 -21.88 5.64 -1.70
C THR A 267 -21.11 4.50 -2.35
N PHE A 268 -20.62 3.57 -1.53
CA PHE A 268 -20.06 2.30 -1.96
C PHE A 268 -20.96 1.17 -1.46
N LEU A 269 -21.17 0.16 -2.29
CA LEU A 269 -21.85 -1.08 -1.93
C LEU A 269 -20.82 -2.19 -1.89
N VAL A 270 -20.65 -2.83 -0.74
CA VAL A 270 -19.68 -3.91 -0.55
C VAL A 270 -20.37 -5.15 0.00
N ASP A 271 -20.04 -6.31 -0.53
CA ASP A 271 -20.37 -7.58 0.10
C ASP A 271 -19.20 -7.96 1.01
N TYR A 272 -19.45 -8.12 2.30
CA TYR A 272 -18.41 -8.36 3.31
C TYR A 272 -18.82 -9.45 4.30
N LEU A 273 -17.87 -10.34 4.62
CA LEU A 273 -18.04 -11.37 5.63
C LEU A 273 -17.75 -10.82 7.03
N LEU A 274 -18.81 -10.43 7.75
CA LEU A 274 -18.73 -9.83 9.09
C LEU A 274 -18.21 -10.83 10.15
N LEU A 275 -17.62 -10.32 11.24
CA LEU A 275 -17.15 -11.16 12.36
C LEU A 275 -18.28 -11.98 12.99
N SER A 276 -19.46 -11.38 13.18
CA SER A 276 -20.60 -12.09 13.77
C SER A 276 -21.01 -13.32 12.95
N GLU A 277 -21.06 -13.21 11.62
CA GLU A 277 -21.40 -14.32 10.72
C GLU A 277 -20.33 -15.43 10.71
N ARG A 278 -19.04 -15.09 10.80
CA ARG A 278 -17.96 -16.08 10.95
C ARG A 278 -18.08 -16.88 12.25
N SER A 279 -18.43 -16.20 13.35
CA SER A 279 -18.57 -16.84 14.65
C SER A 279 -19.84 -17.72 14.73
N ARG A 280 -20.93 -17.27 14.10
CA ARG A 280 -22.19 -18.00 14.03
C ARG A 280 -22.06 -19.24 13.14
N GLY A 281 -21.40 -19.09 11.99
CA GLY A 281 -21.13 -20.15 11.02
C GLY A 281 -20.44 -21.36 11.63
N PHE A 282 -19.49 -21.18 12.57
CA PHE A 282 -18.82 -22.31 13.23
C PHE A 282 -19.78 -23.20 14.04
N TRP A 283 -20.65 -22.62 14.86
CA TRP A 283 -21.56 -23.40 15.71
C TRP A 283 -22.78 -23.92 14.95
N SER A 284 -23.29 -23.16 13.98
CA SER A 284 -24.41 -23.61 13.13
C SER A 284 -23.98 -24.71 12.18
N SER A 285 -22.81 -24.59 11.52
CA SER A 285 -22.30 -25.60 10.58
C SER A 285 -22.04 -26.96 11.22
N MET A 286 -21.60 -26.99 12.49
CA MET A 286 -21.49 -28.24 13.24
C MET A 286 -22.84 -28.93 13.47
N ALA A 287 -23.92 -28.16 13.61
CA ALA A 287 -25.25 -28.68 13.86
C ALA A 287 -26.02 -29.02 12.57
N SER A 288 -25.84 -28.25 11.51
CA SER A 288 -26.58 -28.38 10.25
C SER A 288 -25.81 -29.05 9.11
N LEU A 289 -24.50 -29.29 9.26
CA LEU A 289 -23.59 -29.72 8.18
C LEU A 289 -23.55 -28.77 6.97
N ASP A 290 -23.99 -27.52 7.16
CA ASP A 290 -23.96 -26.47 6.15
C ASP A 290 -22.87 -25.46 6.47
N PHE A 291 -21.88 -25.33 5.58
CA PHE A 291 -20.67 -24.54 5.78
C PHE A 291 -20.67 -23.23 4.97
N SER A 292 -21.84 -22.79 4.47
CA SER A 292 -21.91 -21.53 3.72
C SER A 292 -21.78 -20.32 4.66
N GLU A 293 -20.68 -19.58 4.52
CA GLU A 293 -20.52 -18.25 5.10
C GLU A 293 -21.33 -17.25 4.25
N ASN A 294 -22.35 -16.61 4.84
CA ASN A 294 -23.17 -15.63 4.14
C ASN A 294 -22.47 -14.27 4.15
N MET A 295 -22.24 -13.72 2.96
CA MET A 295 -21.78 -12.35 2.82
C MET A 295 -22.93 -11.40 3.12
N THR A 296 -22.67 -10.35 3.89
CA THR A 296 -23.64 -9.29 4.15
C THR A 296 -23.34 -8.12 3.23
N ARG A 297 -24.38 -7.61 2.57
CA ARG A 297 -24.27 -6.41 1.75
C ARG A 297 -24.37 -5.16 2.61
N VAL A 298 -23.32 -4.35 2.58
CA VAL A 298 -23.18 -3.14 3.39
C VAL A 298 -22.99 -1.93 2.48
N ARG A 299 -23.72 -0.86 2.78
CA ARG A 299 -23.59 0.45 2.15
C ARG A 299 -22.68 1.33 3.01
N LEU A 300 -21.60 1.81 2.40
CA LEU A 300 -20.73 2.83 2.97
C LEU A 300 -21.13 4.19 2.39
N THR A 301 -21.47 5.15 3.25
CA THR A 301 -21.88 6.50 2.83
C THR A 301 -20.86 7.52 3.29
N LEU A 302 -20.34 8.32 2.36
CA LEU A 302 -19.43 9.42 2.64
C LEU A 302 -20.19 10.73 2.73
N SER A 303 -19.92 11.53 3.77
CA SER A 303 -20.53 12.85 3.95
C SER A 303 -19.50 13.88 4.37
N ARG A 304 -19.69 15.13 3.91
CA ARG A 304 -18.80 16.25 4.26
C ARG A 304 -19.11 16.75 5.66
N GLN A 305 -18.07 16.98 6.45
CA GLN A 305 -18.16 17.61 7.76
C GLN A 305 -17.74 19.09 7.72
N ALA A 306 -18.18 19.87 8.71
CA ALA A 306 -18.00 21.33 8.74
C ALA A 306 -16.53 21.78 8.80
N ASP A 307 -15.65 20.94 9.33
CA ASP A 307 -14.20 21.16 9.43
C ASP A 307 -13.43 20.76 8.15
N GLY A 308 -14.14 20.32 7.11
CA GLY A 308 -13.56 19.86 5.86
C GLY A 308 -13.10 18.39 5.88
N GLN A 309 -13.34 17.67 6.97
CA GLN A 309 -13.14 16.21 7.04
C GLN A 309 -14.29 15.46 6.36
N THR A 310 -14.07 14.18 6.11
CA THR A 310 -15.07 13.29 5.54
C THR A 310 -15.46 12.25 6.57
N LEU A 311 -16.77 12.08 6.73
CA LEU A 311 -17.36 11.12 7.63
C LEU A 311 -17.88 9.93 6.83
N VAL A 312 -17.43 8.73 7.18
CA VAL A 312 -17.87 7.47 6.57
C VAL A 312 -18.74 6.71 7.57
N ARG A 313 -19.96 6.36 7.15
CA ARG A 313 -20.88 5.50 7.91
C ARG A 313 -21.12 4.20 7.16
N ALA A 314 -21.35 3.12 7.91
CA ALA A 314 -21.69 1.80 7.38
C ALA A 314 -23.10 1.43 7.82
N HIS A 315 -23.98 1.11 6.87
CA HIS A 315 -25.34 0.64 7.12
C HIS A 315 -25.59 -0.62 6.29
N ALA A 316 -26.38 -1.56 6.81
CA ALA A 316 -26.82 -2.70 6.00
C ALA A 316 -27.58 -2.18 4.76
N ALA A 317 -27.38 -2.84 3.62
CA ALA A 317 -28.07 -2.45 2.39
C ALA A 317 -29.51 -2.99 2.33
N ASP A 318 -29.75 -4.11 3.01
CA ASP A 318 -31.04 -4.78 3.14
C ASP A 318 -31.79 -4.26 4.40
N ASP A 319 -33.06 -4.65 4.59
CA ASP A 319 -33.93 -4.24 5.72
C ASP A 319 -33.46 -4.69 7.13
N GLY A 320 -32.24 -5.19 7.26
CA GLY A 320 -31.64 -5.57 8.54
C GLY A 320 -30.85 -4.42 9.19
N ASP A 321 -30.57 -4.53 10.49
CA ASP A 321 -29.64 -3.64 11.18
C ASP A 321 -28.22 -4.23 11.17
N LEU A 322 -27.23 -3.37 10.96
CA LEU A 322 -25.83 -3.73 11.12
C LEU A 322 -25.45 -3.61 12.59
N GLN A 323 -24.98 -4.70 13.20
CA GLN A 323 -24.58 -4.68 14.61
C GLN A 323 -23.38 -3.74 14.84
N ASP A 324 -23.34 -3.05 15.97
CA ASP A 324 -22.29 -2.07 16.30
C ASP A 324 -20.86 -2.62 16.13
N ASN A 325 -20.62 -3.86 16.56
CA ASN A 325 -19.30 -4.50 16.44
C ASN A 325 -18.94 -4.82 14.98
N ASP A 326 -19.92 -5.20 14.17
CA ASP A 326 -19.73 -5.51 12.75
C ASP A 326 -19.49 -4.23 11.95
N ALA A 327 -20.25 -3.16 12.25
CA ALA A 327 -20.03 -1.83 11.69
C ALA A 327 -18.63 -1.31 12.04
N ARG A 328 -18.24 -1.42 13.31
CA ARG A 328 -16.91 -1.04 13.78
C ARG A 328 -15.80 -1.81 13.06
N GLU A 329 -15.91 -3.13 12.95
CA GLU A 329 -14.90 -3.97 12.29
C GLU A 329 -14.71 -3.56 10.82
N LEU A 330 -15.82 -3.39 10.09
CA LEU A 330 -15.77 -2.97 8.69
C LEU A 330 -15.15 -1.58 8.56
N LEU A 331 -15.55 -0.62 9.40
CA LEU A 331 -14.97 0.73 9.40
C LEU A 331 -13.48 0.74 9.78
N GLU A 332 -13.06 -0.12 10.71
CA GLU A 332 -11.64 -0.33 11.04
C GLU A 332 -10.87 -0.88 9.84
N ARG A 333 -11.45 -1.83 9.08
CA ARG A 333 -10.85 -2.37 7.85
C ARG A 333 -10.70 -1.30 6.79
N VAL A 334 -11.79 -0.58 6.50
CA VAL A 334 -11.82 0.52 5.51
C VAL A 334 -10.84 1.63 5.90
N GLY A 335 -10.82 2.04 7.16
CA GLY A 335 -9.85 3.02 7.67
C GLY A 335 -8.41 2.50 7.67
N GLY A 336 -8.20 1.18 7.70
CA GLY A 336 -6.90 0.55 7.52
C GLY A 336 -6.33 0.70 6.12
N LEU A 337 -7.18 0.83 5.10
CA LEU A 337 -6.76 1.01 3.70
C LEU A 337 -6.17 2.41 3.41
N LEU A 338 -6.51 3.39 4.27
CA LEU A 338 -6.11 4.78 4.14
C LEU A 338 -4.91 5.14 5.04
N ARG A 339 -4.17 4.15 5.55
CA ARG A 339 -3.00 4.35 6.43
C ARG A 339 -1.67 4.16 5.71
#